data_AF-A0A955N4R7-F1
#
_entry.id   AF-A0A955N4R7-F1
#
_cell.length_a   1.000
_cell.length_b   1.000
_cell.length_c   1.000
_cell.angle_alpha   90.00
_cell.angle_beta   90.00
_cell.angle_gamma   90.00
#
_symmetry.space_group_name_H-M   'P 1'
#
loop_
_entity.id
_entity.type
_entity.pdbx_description
1 polymer ?
#
loop_
_entity_poly.entity_id
_entity_poly.type
_entity_poly.pdbx_seq_one_letter_code
_entity_poly.pdbx_strand_id
1 'polypeptide(L)'
;MPAESRIEAIIRIFAARAASELQRLQAESATREREQKLRRLIDSAMDAIIELDEELRVTRINPAAEKVFQSEAIHLVGKDFCLSLVPNDREKL
;
A
#
# COMPACT_ATOMS: atom_id res chain seq x y z
N MET A 1 29.13 -41.08 -17.39
CA MET A 1 28.72 -40.12 -16.33
C MET A 1 28.29 -40.94 -15.11
N PRO A 2 29.09 -41.01 -14.03
CA PRO A 2 28.75 -41.82 -12.85
C PRO A 2 27.53 -41.23 -12.13
N ALA A 3 26.72 -42.07 -11.50
CA ALA A 3 25.44 -41.70 -10.89
C ALA A 3 25.57 -40.63 -9.79
N GLU A 4 26.72 -40.55 -9.11
CA GLU A 4 27.05 -39.60 -8.05
C GLU A 4 26.98 -38.14 -8.52
N SER A 5 27.46 -37.83 -9.73
CA SER A 5 27.40 -36.47 -10.29
C SER A 5 25.97 -36.00 -10.57
N ARG A 6 25.02 -36.92 -10.78
CA ARG A 6 23.61 -36.60 -11.04
C ARG A 6 22.86 -36.23 -9.77
N ILE A 7 23.14 -36.95 -8.68
CA ILE A 7 22.54 -36.68 -7.36
C ILE A 7 22.99 -35.30 -6.87
N GLU A 8 24.27 -34.98 -7.02
CA GLU A 8 24.81 -33.66 -6.65
C GLU A 8 24.16 -32.53 -7.47
N ALA A 9 23.96 -32.74 -8.78
CA ALA A 9 23.28 -31.78 -9.64
C ALA A 9 21.83 -31.55 -9.22
N ILE A 10 21.10 -32.62 -8.88
CA ILE A 10 19.71 -32.54 -8.41
C ILE A 10 19.64 -31.73 -7.11
N ILE A 11 20.49 -32.06 -6.12
CA ILE A 11 20.51 -31.33 -4.84
C ILE A 11 20.79 -29.85 -5.04
N ARG A 12 21.76 -29.49 -5.89
CA ARG A 12 22.07 -28.08 -6.19
C ARG A 12 20.88 -27.34 -6.81
N ILE A 13 20.18 -27.96 -7.76
CA ILE A 13 19.00 -27.37 -8.39
C ILE A 13 17.89 -27.15 -7.37
N PHE A 14 17.60 -28.16 -6.54
CA PHE A 14 16.57 -28.04 -5.51
C PHE A 14 16.93 -27.00 -4.44
N ALA A 15 18.18 -26.98 -3.98
CA ALA A 15 18.65 -25.99 -3.01
C ALA A 15 18.54 -24.56 -3.56
N ALA A 16 18.98 -24.34 -4.81
CA ALA A 16 18.88 -23.04 -5.46
C ALA A 16 17.41 -22.61 -5.62
N ARG A 17 16.53 -23.53 -6.01
CA ARG A 17 15.10 -23.24 -6.17
C ARG A 17 14.42 -22.95 -4.83
N ALA A 18 14.74 -23.71 -3.78
CA ALA A 18 14.21 -23.49 -2.44
C ALA A 18 14.67 -22.14 -1.87
N ALA A 19 15.95 -21.78 -2.06
CA ALA A 19 16.48 -20.49 -1.64
C ALA A 19 15.79 -19.33 -2.37
N SER A 20 15.62 -19.45 -3.70
CA SER A 20 14.92 -18.44 -4.50
C SER A 20 13.46 -18.26 -4.06
N GLU A 21 12.76 -19.34 -3.74
CA GLU A 21 11.37 -19.27 -3.31
C GLU A 21 11.24 -18.68 -1.90
N LEU A 22 12.14 -19.05 -0.98
CA LEU A 22 12.20 -18.47 0.36
C LEU A 22 12.46 -16.96 0.29
N GLN A 23 13.40 -16.54 -0.55
CA GLN A 23 13.72 -15.12 -0.75
C GLN A 23 12.51 -14.35 -1.32
N ARG A 24 11.77 -14.95 -2.26
CA ARG A 24 10.54 -14.37 -2.83
C ARG A 24 9.49 -14.15 -1.74
N LEU A 25 9.21 -15.17 -0.93
CA LEU A 25 8.24 -15.11 0.16
C LEU A 25 8.63 -14.08 1.23
N GLN A 26 9.92 -14.02 1.58
CA GLN A 26 10.41 -13.03 2.54
C GLN A 26 10.27 -11.59 2.03
N ALA A 27 10.59 -11.36 0.75
CA ALA A 27 10.42 -10.05 0.13
C ALA A 27 8.95 -9.61 0.10
N GLU A 28 8.03 -10.53 -0.26
CA GLU A 28 6.59 -10.27 -0.27
C GLU A 28 6.06 -9.99 1.15
N SER A 29 6.46 -10.79 2.13
CA SER A 29 6.07 -10.59 3.54
C SER A 29 6.57 -9.25 4.08
N ALA A 30 7.82 -8.89 3.79
CA ALA A 30 8.39 -7.62 4.22
C ALA A 30 7.66 -6.42 3.61
N THR A 31 7.30 -6.49 2.32
CA THR A 31 6.49 -5.45 1.66
C THR A 31 5.12 -5.35 2.31
N ARG A 32 4.44 -6.47 2.52
CA ARG A 32 3.11 -6.52 3.13
C ARG A 32 3.10 -5.98 4.56
N GLU A 33 4.10 -6.31 5.36
CA GLU A 33 4.22 -5.78 6.73
C GLU A 33 4.43 -4.27 6.75
N ARG A 34 5.25 -3.74 5.84
CA ARG A 34 5.47 -2.29 5.71
C ARG A 34 4.19 -1.57 5.30
N GLU A 35 3.48 -2.08 4.30
CA GLU A 35 2.21 -1.51 3.85
C GLU A 35 1.16 -1.52 4.96
N GLN A 36 1.03 -2.64 5.68
CA GLN A 36 0.11 -2.73 6.83
C GLN A 36 0.49 -1.76 7.94
N LYS A 37 1.79 -1.61 8.24
CA LYS A 37 2.26 -0.67 9.25
C LYS A 37 1.95 0.77 8.84
N LEU A 38 2.25 1.13 7.60
CA LEU A 38 1.94 2.46 7.05
C LEU A 38 0.43 2.74 7.09
N ARG A 39 -0.37 1.75 6.69
CA ARG A 39 -1.83 1.84 6.76
C ARG A 39 -2.31 2.10 8.18
N ARG A 40 -1.84 1.33 9.16
CA ARG A 40 -2.20 1.52 10.59
C ARG A 40 -1.81 2.91 11.10
N LEU A 41 -0.62 3.40 10.74
CA LEU A 41 -0.16 4.73 11.14
C LEU A 41 -1.06 5.83 10.58
N ILE A 42 -1.38 5.76 9.29
CA ILE A 42 -2.27 6.74 8.63
C ILE A 42 -3.70 6.66 9.20
N ASP A 43 -4.22 5.45 9.38
CA ASP A 43 -5.59 5.23 9.84
C ASP A 43 -5.77 5.63 11.32
N SER A 44 -4.70 5.61 12.12
CA SER A 44 -4.71 6.03 13.54
C SER A 44 -4.33 7.49 13.76
N ALA A 45 -3.88 8.21 12.73
CA ALA A 45 -3.57 9.63 12.84
C ALA A 45 -4.82 10.43 13.20
N MET A 46 -4.67 11.37 14.14
CA MET A 46 -5.75 12.28 14.53
C MET A 46 -6.00 13.37 13.50
N ASP A 47 -4.96 13.76 12.77
CA ASP A 47 -5.06 14.74 11.69
C ASP A 47 -5.72 14.12 10.46
N ALA A 48 -6.52 14.93 9.77
CA ALA A 48 -7.11 14.55 8.49
C ALA A 48 -6.00 14.41 7.44
N ILE A 49 -5.83 13.20 6.91
CA ILE A 49 -4.86 12.88 5.87
C ILE A 49 -5.62 12.51 4.60
N ILE A 50 -5.26 13.19 3.51
CA ILE A 50 -5.83 13.01 2.18
C ILE A 50 -4.67 12.85 1.21
N GLU A 51 -4.71 11.79 0.42
CA GLU A 51 -3.76 11.50 -0.63
C GLU A 51 -4.39 11.89 -1.97
N LEU A 52 -3.62 12.58 -2.81
CA LEU A 52 -4.05 13.09 -4.11
C LEU A 52 -3.12 12.54 -5.21
N ASP A 53 -3.65 12.35 -6.43
CA ASP A 53 -2.84 12.11 -7.61
C ASP A 53 -2.34 13.42 -8.27
N GLU A 54 -1.63 13.30 -9.39
CA GLU A 54 -1.08 14.43 -10.15
C GLU A 54 -2.19 15.36 -10.69
N GLU A 55 -3.40 14.84 -10.90
CA GLU A 55 -4.59 15.57 -11.32
C GLU A 55 -5.47 16.04 -10.13
N LEU A 56 -4.93 16.03 -8.91
CA LEU A 56 -5.63 16.45 -7.68
C LEU A 56 -6.90 15.64 -7.37
N ARG A 57 -6.98 14.40 -7.84
CA ARG A 57 -8.06 13.49 -7.47
C ARG A 57 -7.68 12.76 -6.20
N VAL A 58 -8.66 12.59 -5.32
CA VAL A 58 -8.46 11.87 -4.05
C VAL A 58 -8.18 10.40 -4.35
N THR A 59 -7.02 9.92 -3.98
CA THR A 59 -6.66 8.50 -4.11
C THR A 59 -6.93 7.75 -2.81
N ARG A 60 -6.81 8.44 -1.66
CA ARG A 60 -7.08 7.86 -0.34
C ARG A 60 -7.42 8.93 0.69
N ILE A 61 -8.22 8.56 1.68
CA ILE A 61 -8.43 9.33 2.90
C ILE A 61 -8.31 8.45 4.14
N ASN A 62 -7.92 9.02 5.27
CA ASN A 62 -7.94 8.34 6.55
C ASN A 62 -9.26 8.56 7.31
N PRO A 63 -9.56 7.78 8.37
CA PRO A 63 -10.79 7.94 9.15
C PRO A 63 -10.96 9.32 9.81
N ALA A 64 -9.87 10.03 10.10
CA ALA A 64 -9.95 11.40 10.61
C ALA A 64 -10.48 12.37 9.54
N ALA A 65 -10.04 12.23 8.28
CA ALA A 65 -10.56 13.01 7.16
C ALA A 65 -12.05 12.70 6.92
N GLU A 66 -12.49 11.44 7.00
CA GLU A 66 -13.92 11.09 6.89
C GLU A 66 -14.78 11.84 7.91
N LYS A 67 -14.30 11.96 9.15
CA LYS A 67 -14.99 12.70 10.22
C LYS A 67 -15.04 14.20 9.96
N VAL A 68 -13.94 14.78 9.45
CA VAL A 68 -13.86 16.21 9.14
C VAL A 68 -14.78 16.58 7.97
N PHE A 69 -14.78 15.78 6.90
CA PHE A 69 -15.58 16.03 5.69
C PHE A 69 -17.00 15.48 5.74
N GLN A 70 -17.38 14.80 6.84
CA GLN A 70 -18.67 14.13 7.01
C GLN A 70 -19.06 13.26 5.81
N SER A 71 -18.05 12.69 5.14
CA SER A 71 -18.17 11.99 3.87
C SER A 71 -17.31 10.74 3.94
N GLU A 72 -17.91 9.58 3.64
CA GLU A 72 -17.18 8.31 3.59
C GLU A 72 -16.18 8.28 2.42
N ALA A 73 -15.08 7.53 2.57
CA ALA A 73 -14.05 7.37 1.53
C ALA A 73 -14.61 7.00 0.16
N ILE A 74 -15.66 6.17 0.13
CA ILE A 74 -16.31 5.74 -1.11
C ILE A 74 -16.93 6.88 -1.91
N HIS A 75 -17.25 8.01 -1.26
CA HIS A 75 -17.83 9.18 -1.92
C HIS A 75 -16.78 10.20 -2.38
N LEU A 76 -15.55 10.12 -1.87
CA LEU A 76 -14.48 11.09 -2.14
C LEU A 76 -13.41 10.54 -3.08
N VAL A 77 -13.07 9.25 -2.98
CA VAL A 77 -12.02 8.63 -3.79
C VAL A 77 -12.38 8.67 -5.29
N GLY A 78 -11.43 9.10 -6.12
CA GLY A 78 -11.55 9.29 -7.57
C GLY A 78 -12.13 10.65 -8.00
N LYS A 79 -12.62 11.46 -7.05
CA LYS A 79 -13.14 12.79 -7.35
C LYS A 79 -12.06 13.85 -7.24
N ASP A 80 -12.22 14.90 -8.03
CA ASP A 80 -11.43 16.12 -7.93
C ASP A 80 -11.62 16.72 -6.52
N PHE A 81 -10.51 16.86 -5.80
CA PHE A 81 -10.49 17.31 -4.42
C PHE A 81 -10.98 18.76 -4.29
N CYS A 82 -10.64 19.62 -5.26
CA CYS A 82 -11.04 21.03 -5.26
C CYS A 82 -12.55 21.19 -5.47
N LEU A 83 -13.18 20.32 -6.26
CA LEU A 83 -14.64 20.33 -6.48
C LEU A 83 -15.42 19.76 -5.29
N SER A 84 -14.84 18.84 -4.52
CA SER A 84 -15.53 18.18 -3.42
C SER A 84 -15.57 19.00 -2.11
N LEU A 85 -14.72 20.02 -1.99
CA LEU A 85 -14.60 20.86 -0.79
C LEU A 85 -15.58 22.05 -0.73
N VAL A 86 -16.46 22.22 -1.72
CA VAL A 86 -17.34 23.40 -1.77
C VAL A 86 -18.78 22.98 -1.49
N PRO A 87 -19.28 23.29 -0.28
CA PRO A 87 -19.94 24.58 -0.11
C PRO A 87 -19.71 25.23 1.28
N ASN A 88 -18.56 25.87 1.54
CA ASN A 88 -18.54 27.14 2.32
C ASN A 88 -17.18 27.85 2.45
N ASP A 89 -16.04 27.18 2.30
CA ASP A 89 -14.75 27.78 2.72
C ASP A 89 -13.93 28.39 1.58
N ARG A 90 -14.54 29.29 0.79
CA ARG A 90 -13.78 30.14 -0.17
C ARG A 90 -13.12 31.37 0.48
N GLU A 91 -13.20 31.54 1.80
CA GLU A 91 -12.87 32.83 2.45
C GLU A 91 -11.68 32.83 3.41
N LYS A 92 -10.67 31.96 3.24
CA LYS A 92 -9.36 32.13 3.94
C LYS A 92 -8.17 31.64 3.13
N LEU A 93 -7.91 32.27 1.98
CA LEU A 93 -6.55 32.42 1.46
C LEU A 93 -6.17 33.90 1.43
#